data_AF-A0A7W1Q3W0-F1
#
_entry.id   AF-A0A7W1Q3W0-F1
#
_cell.length_a   1.000
_cell.length_b   1.000
_cell.length_c   1.000
_cell.angle_alpha   90.00
_cell.angle_beta   90.00
_cell.angle_gamma   90.00
#
_symmetry.space_group_name_H-M   'P 1'
#
loop_
_entity.id
_entity.type
_entity.pdbx_description
1 polymer ?
#
loop_
_entity_poly.entity_id
_entity_poly.type
_entity_poly.pdbx_seq_one_letter_code
_entity_poly.pdbx_strand_id
1 'polypeptide(L)'
;MLRVDGKPLPVVGRARVYVCGITPYDTTHLGHAATFVWADVAARVLRHLGVEVEVCRNVTDVDDVLDAAAARTGARADSFAAVQQFRFDRDMVSLGVRPPTH
;
A
#
# COMPACT_ATOMS: atom_id res chain seq x y z
N MET A 1 18.98 -9.90 -22.47
CA MET A 1 18.59 -8.55 -22.01
C MET A 1 19.49 -7.54 -22.69
N LEU A 2 18.93 -6.52 -23.36
CA LEU A 2 19.73 -5.50 -24.06
C LEU A 2 20.54 -4.70 -23.03
N ARG A 3 21.79 -4.38 -23.35
CA ARG A 3 22.69 -3.60 -22.50
C ARG A 3 23.25 -2.43 -23.28
N VAL A 4 23.35 -1.26 -22.64
CA VAL A 4 24.01 -0.05 -23.16
C VAL A 4 25.03 0.40 -22.12
N ASP A 5 26.30 0.53 -22.51
CA ASP A 5 27.42 0.83 -21.60
C ASP A 5 27.48 -0.06 -20.35
N GLY A 6 27.23 -1.37 -20.53
CA GLY A 6 27.22 -2.35 -19.45
C GLY A 6 25.97 -2.32 -18.57
N LYS A 7 25.14 -1.28 -18.67
CA LYS A 7 23.88 -1.16 -17.93
C LYS A 7 22.75 -1.92 -18.63
N PRO A 8 21.93 -2.71 -17.90
CA PRO A 8 20.73 -3.29 -18.49
C PRO A 8 19.80 -2.17 -18.95
N LEU A 9 19.33 -2.23 -20.20
CA LEU A 9 18.25 -1.37 -20.65
C LEU A 9 16.93 -1.93 -20.09
N PRO A 10 16.17 -1.14 -19.31
CA PRO A 10 14.93 -1.64 -18.73
C PRO A 10 13.89 -1.90 -19.83
N VAL A 11 13.08 -2.94 -19.62
CA VAL A 11 12.05 -3.38 -20.59
C VAL A 11 10.94 -2.32 -20.76
N VAL A 12 10.71 -1.53 -19.71
CA VAL A 12 9.79 -0.40 -19.67
C VAL A 12 10.51 0.81 -19.04
N GLY A 13 10.01 2.02 -19.29
CA GLY A 13 10.47 3.21 -18.55
C GLY A 13 10.11 3.15 -17.06
N ARG A 14 10.18 4.29 -16.37
CA ARG A 14 9.77 4.42 -14.96
C ARG A 14 8.35 3.86 -14.75
N ALA A 15 8.20 2.93 -13.81
CA ALA A 15 6.91 2.33 -13.47
C ALA A 15 6.25 3.13 -12.34
N ARG A 16 5.05 3.66 -12.60
CA ARG A 16 4.19 4.30 -11.60
C ARG A 16 3.02 3.38 -11.32
N VAL A 17 2.93 2.89 -10.09
CA VAL A 17 1.92 1.90 -9.67
C VAL A 17 1.00 2.55 -8.66
N TYR A 18 -0.30 2.60 -8.95
CA TYR A 18 -1.33 2.97 -7.97
C TYR A 18 -1.97 1.71 -7.40
N VAL A 19 -2.10 1.65 -6.08
CA VAL A 19 -2.79 0.58 -5.36
C VAL A 19 -3.86 1.21 -4.49
N CYS A 20 -5.13 0.84 -4.69
CA CYS A 20 -6.18 1.27 -3.78
C CYS A 20 -5.84 0.84 -2.36
N GLY A 21 -5.83 1.79 -1.43
CA GLY A 21 -5.60 1.53 -0.02
C GLY A 21 -6.87 1.11 0.72
N ILE A 22 -6.80 1.25 2.04
CA ILE A 22 -7.89 0.85 2.93
C ILE A 22 -8.83 2.02 3.21
N THR A 23 -10.08 1.69 3.52
CA THR A 23 -10.92 2.51 4.42
C THR A 23 -10.62 2.02 5.84
N PRO A 24 -10.04 2.84 6.75
CA PRO A 24 -9.52 2.38 8.04
C PRO A 24 -10.63 2.23 9.09
N TYR A 25 -11.66 1.43 8.78
CA TYR A 25 -12.81 1.23 9.66
C TYR A 25 -12.67 -0.01 10.58
N ASP A 26 -11.71 -0.91 10.29
CA ASP A 26 -11.48 -2.16 11.03
C ASP A 26 -10.03 -2.66 10.85
N THR A 27 -9.70 -3.79 11.49
CA THR A 27 -8.40 -4.46 11.44
C THR A 27 -8.06 -5.03 10.06
N THR A 28 -6.77 -5.17 9.78
CA THR A 28 -6.27 -5.82 8.56
C THR A 28 -6.68 -7.30 8.52
N HIS A 29 -7.58 -7.67 7.61
CA HIS A 29 -7.90 -9.07 7.35
C HIS A 29 -7.02 -9.67 6.25
N LEU A 30 -7.07 -11.00 6.09
CA LEU A 30 -6.23 -11.72 5.11
C LEU A 30 -6.43 -11.26 3.66
N GLY A 31 -7.64 -10.82 3.28
CA GLY A 31 -7.89 -10.18 1.99
C GLY A 31 -7.01 -8.93 1.74
N HIS A 32 -6.96 -8.00 2.71
CA HIS A 32 -6.06 -6.84 2.65
C HIS A 32 -4.60 -7.28 2.58
N ALA A 33 -4.18 -8.18 3.47
CA ALA A 33 -2.82 -8.68 3.51
C ALA A 33 -2.38 -9.27 2.15
N ALA A 34 -3.21 -10.11 1.54
CA ALA A 34 -2.93 -10.70 0.24
C ALA A 34 -2.76 -9.62 -0.85
N THR A 35 -3.66 -8.64 -0.92
CA THR A 35 -3.57 -7.55 -1.92
C THR A 35 -2.27 -6.77 -1.80
N PHE A 36 -1.89 -6.33 -0.59
CA PHE A 36 -0.69 -5.52 -0.42
C PHE A 36 0.60 -6.32 -0.55
N VAL A 37 0.62 -7.59 -0.17
CA VAL A 37 1.75 -8.49 -0.42
C VAL A 37 1.96 -8.70 -1.92
N TRP A 38 0.89 -8.97 -2.68
CA TRP A 38 1.01 -9.15 -4.13
C TRP A 38 1.44 -7.86 -4.85
N ALA A 39 0.94 -6.70 -4.42
CA ALA A 39 1.37 -5.42 -4.95
C ALA A 39 2.87 -5.16 -4.69
N ASP A 40 3.37 -5.47 -3.48
CA ASP A 40 4.79 -5.34 -3.15
C ASP A 40 5.65 -6.34 -3.94
N VAL A 41 5.19 -7.59 -4.11
CA VAL A 41 5.88 -8.58 -4.95
C VAL A 41 6.01 -8.08 -6.40
N ALA A 42 4.94 -7.55 -6.99
CA ALA A 42 4.98 -6.99 -8.33
C ALA A 42 6.01 -5.85 -8.44
N ALA A 43 6.01 -4.92 -7.47
CA ALA A 43 6.97 -3.82 -7.42
C ALA A 43 8.41 -4.33 -7.22
N ARG A 44 8.64 -5.39 -6.44
CA ARG A 44 9.96 -6.02 -6.25
C ARG A 44 10.48 -6.69 -7.51
N VAL A 45 9.62 -7.38 -8.26
CA VAL A 45 9.99 -7.99 -9.54
C VAL A 45 10.43 -6.91 -10.53
N LEU A 46 9.69 -5.81 -10.65
CA LEU A 46 10.08 -4.68 -11.50
C LEU A 46 11.42 -4.08 -11.08
N ARG A 47 11.64 -3.85 -9.78
CA ARG A 47 12.93 -3.36 -9.25
C ARG A 47 14.08 -4.33 -9.53
N HIS A 48 13.83 -5.64 -9.40
CA HIS A 48 14.84 -6.67 -9.70
C HIS A 48 15.25 -6.66 -11.18
N LEU A 49 14.34 -6.29 -12.08
CA LEU A 49 14.60 -6.12 -13.51
C LEU A 49 15.27 -4.77 -13.87
N GLY A 50 15.65 -3.96 -12.87
CA GLY A 50 16.31 -2.67 -13.08
C GLY A 50 15.34 -1.54 -13.45
N VAL A 51 14.03 -1.72 -13.23
CA VAL A 51 13.04 -0.65 -13.44
C VAL A 51 12.97 0.24 -12.20
N GLU A 52 12.95 1.55 -12.41
CA GLU A 52 12.62 2.51 -11.35
C GLU A 52 11.11 2.45 -11.05
N VAL A 53 10.73 2.20 -9.80
CA VAL A 53 9.33 1.97 -9.41
C VAL A 53 8.90 2.94 -8.32
N GLU A 54 7.83 3.70 -8.59
CA GLU A 54 7.08 4.49 -7.63
C GLU A 54 5.74 3.84 -7.34
N VAL A 55 5.41 3.68 -6.06
CA VAL A 55 4.12 3.14 -5.62
C VAL A 55 3.34 4.24 -4.90
N CYS A 56 2.11 4.51 -5.33
CA CYS A 56 1.18 5.41 -4.65
C CYS A 56 0.04 4.59 -4.04
N ARG A 57 -0.31 4.84 -2.78
CA ARG A 57 -1.42 4.16 -2.10
C ARG A 57 -2.19 5.18 -1.27
N ASN A 58 -3.47 5.36 -1.59
CA ASN A 58 -4.33 6.25 -0.82
C ASN A 58 -4.69 5.68 0.56
N VAL A 59 -5.31 6.51 1.39
CA VAL A 59 -6.13 6.08 2.53
C VAL A 59 -7.49 6.75 2.35
N THR A 60 -8.57 5.98 2.46
CA THR A 60 -9.92 6.53 2.39
C THR A 60 -10.37 6.88 3.81
N ASP A 61 -9.89 8.02 4.33
CA ASP A 61 -10.11 8.47 5.70
C ASP A 61 -11.43 9.25 5.91
N VAL A 62 -12.27 9.32 4.87
CA VAL A 62 -13.64 9.85 4.90
C VAL A 62 -14.54 8.89 4.11
N ASP A 63 -15.44 8.20 4.81
CA ASP A 63 -16.34 7.19 4.25
C ASP A 63 -17.50 6.91 5.24
N ASP A 64 -18.70 6.62 4.74
CA ASP A 64 -19.88 6.32 5.56
C ASP A 64 -19.64 5.10 6.48
N VAL A 65 -18.89 4.10 5.98
CA VAL A 65 -18.60 2.89 6.77
C VAL A 65 -17.63 3.16 7.91
N LEU A 66 -16.74 4.13 7.75
CA LEU A 66 -15.82 4.61 8.78
C LEU A 66 -16.57 5.39 9.85
N ASP A 67 -17.45 6.31 9.45
CA ASP A 67 -18.29 7.08 10.37
C ASP A 67 -19.17 6.15 11.24
N ALA A 68 -19.79 5.15 10.60
CA ALA A 68 -20.58 4.16 11.31
C ALA A 68 -19.73 3.33 12.30
N ALA A 69 -18.47 2.98 11.94
CA ALA A 69 -17.57 2.24 12.81
C ALA A 69 -17.11 3.07 14.02
N ALA A 70 -16.72 4.33 13.79
CA ALA A 70 -16.34 5.25 14.84
C ALA A 70 -17.50 5.47 15.84
N ALA A 71 -18.72 5.69 15.33
CA ALA A 71 -19.92 5.87 16.14
C ALA A 71 -20.21 4.67 17.06
N ARG A 72 -20.03 3.43 16.57
CA ARG A 72 -20.20 2.19 17.39
C ARG A 72 -19.25 2.12 18.58
N THR A 73 -18.11 2.82 18.51
CA THR A 73 -17.10 2.84 19.59
C THR A 73 -17.12 4.12 20.43
N GLY A 74 -18.00 5.07 20.10
CA GLY A 74 -18.03 6.39 20.73
C GLY A 74 -16.81 7.26 20.43
N ALA A 75 -16.05 6.94 19.38
CA ALA A 75 -14.86 7.68 18.97
C ALA A 75 -15.19 8.72 17.88
N ARG A 76 -14.34 9.74 17.75
CA ARG A 76 -14.39 10.65 16.58
C ARG A 76 -13.79 9.95 15.37
N ALA A 77 -14.40 10.13 14.19
CA ALA A 77 -13.99 9.45 12.95
C ALA A 77 -12.51 9.70 12.59
N ASP A 78 -12.04 10.95 12.70
CA ASP A 78 -10.64 11.33 12.47
C ASP A 78 -9.65 10.55 13.36
N SER A 79 -9.90 10.52 14.67
CA SER A 79 -9.07 9.81 15.64
C SER A 79 -9.14 8.29 15.46
N PHE A 80 -10.32 7.76 15.10
CA PHE A 80 -10.52 6.35 14.86
C PHE A 80 -9.77 5.89 13.61
N ALA A 81 -9.89 6.63 12.51
CA ALA A 81 -9.18 6.38 11.26
C ALA A 81 -7.66 6.36 11.47
N ALA A 82 -7.12 7.36 12.18
CA ALA A 82 -5.69 7.44 12.46
C ALA A 82 -5.16 6.22 13.25
N VAL A 83 -5.91 5.76 14.25
CA VAL A 83 -5.54 4.56 15.04
C VAL A 83 -5.59 3.30 14.20
N GLN A 84 -6.61 3.13 13.37
CA GLN A 84 -6.73 1.95 12.51
C GLN A 84 -5.71 1.94 11.39
N GLN A 85 -5.42 3.11 10.79
CA GLN A 85 -4.32 3.26 9.84
C GLN A 85 -2.97 2.90 10.47
N PHE A 86 -2.69 3.38 11.69
CA PHE A 86 -1.46 3.03 12.40
C PHE A 86 -1.33 1.51 12.61
N ARG A 87 -2.43 0.83 12.96
CA ARG A 87 -2.44 -0.64 13.10
C ARG A 87 -2.17 -1.34 11.77
N PHE A 88 -2.84 -0.89 10.70
CA PHE A 88 -2.63 -1.40 9.36
C PHE A 88 -1.17 -1.24 8.91
N ASP A 89 -0.56 -0.07 9.11
CA ASP A 89 0.83 0.16 8.73
C ASP A 89 1.79 -0.75 9.51
N ARG A 90 1.50 -1.01 10.80
CA ARG A 90 2.26 -1.98 11.59
C ARG A 90 2.12 -3.41 11.06
N ASP A 91 0.92 -3.79 10.61
CA ASP A 91 0.69 -5.10 10.00
C ASP A 91 1.47 -5.23 8.67
N MET A 92 1.49 -4.18 7.85
CA MET A 92 2.29 -4.15 6.61
C MET A 92 3.79 -4.32 6.89
N VAL A 93 4.31 -3.63 7.90
CA VAL A 93 5.71 -3.81 8.35
C VAL A 93 5.95 -5.25 8.79
N SER A 94 5.02 -5.84 9.55
CA SER A 94 5.14 -7.21 10.07
C SER A 94 5.12 -8.26 8.95
N LEU A 95 4.38 -7.99 7.87
CA LEU A 95 4.35 -8.82 6.66
C LEU A 95 5.53 -8.57 5.71
N GLY A 96 6.43 -7.64 6.04
CA GLY A 96 7.57 -7.28 5.19
C GLY A 96 7.19 -6.52 3.92
N VAL A 97 5.98 -5.95 3.86
CA VAL A 97 5.50 -5.11 2.76
C VAL A 97 6.22 -3.76 2.83
N ARG A 98 6.80 -3.29 1.72
CA ARG A 98 7.47 -1.98 1.68
C ARG A 98 6.45 -0.85 1.76
N PRO A 99 6.75 0.27 2.45
CA PRO A 99 5.89 1.44 2.42
C PRO A 99 5.76 1.99 0.99
N PRO A 100 4.60 2.55 0.63
CA PRO A 100 4.44 3.24 -0.65
C PRO A 100 5.36 4.47 -0.71
N THR A 101 5.66 4.91 -1.93
CA THR A 101 6.36 6.18 -2.19
C THR A 101 5.48 7.38 -1.85
N HIS A 102 4.17 7.26 -2.09
CA HIS A 102 3.14 8.30 -1.90
C HIS A 102 1.89 7.73 -1.25
#